data_AF-A0AAP0J9J6-F1
#
_entry.id   AF-A0AAP0J9J6-F1
#
_cell.length_a   1.000
_cell.length_b   1.000
_cell.length_c   1.000
_cell.angle_alpha   90.00
_cell.angle_beta   90.00
_cell.angle_gamma   90.00
#
_symmetry.space_group_name_H-M   'P 1'
#
loop_
_entity.id
_entity.type
_entity.pdbx_description
1 polymer ?
#
loop_
_entity_poly.entity_id
_entity_poly.type
_entity_poly.pdbx_seq_one_letter_code
_entity_poly.pdbx_strand_id
1 'polypeptide(L)' 'MNWVQRKILLYNVTFGLYMLDWWERYLFNILIAVLLWFIFYNTSRFAAESYNRYDLYLL' A
#
# COMPACT_ATOMS: atom_id res chain seq x y z
N MET A 1 23.02 -13.67 25.81
CA MET A 1 22.46 -12.89 24.69
C MET A 1 22.32 -13.81 23.48
N ASN A 2 21.10 -14.28 23.21
CA ASN A 2 20.88 -15.38 22.26
C ASN A 2 21.00 -14.91 20.81
N TRP A 3 21.50 -15.78 19.94
CA TRP A 3 21.68 -15.49 18.51
C TRP A 3 20.38 -15.05 17.81
N VAL A 4 19.25 -15.63 18.22
CA VAL A 4 17.90 -15.28 17.74
C VAL A 4 17.50 -13.84 18.12
N GLN A 5 17.79 -13.40 19.35
CA GLN A 5 17.48 -12.03 19.78
C GLN A 5 18.27 -10.99 18.98
N ARG A 6 19.52 -11.32 18.61
CA ARG A 6 20.36 -10.46 17.76
C ARG A 6 19.80 -10.32 16.34
N LYS A 7 19.27 -11.42 15.79
CA LYS A 7 18.58 -11.40 14.49
C LYS A 7 17.32 -10.56 14.57
N ILE A 8 16.48 -10.74 15.61
CA ILE A 8 15.26 -9.94 15.82
C ILE A 8 15.58 -8.45 15.94
N LEU A 9 16.63 -8.07 16.67
CA LEU A 9 17.07 -6.67 16.77
C LEU A 9 17.47 -6.09 15.41
N LEU A 10 18.26 -6.83 14.62
CA LEU A 10 18.65 -6.44 13.26
C LEU A 10 17.44 -6.33 12.33
N TYR A 11 16.50 -7.28 12.37
CA TYR A 11 15.25 -7.17 11.60
C TYR A 11 14.43 -5.94 12.01
N ASN A 12 14.33 -5.67 13.32
CA ASN A 12 13.71 -4.47 13.86
C ASN A 12 14.47 -3.18 13.52
N VAL A 13 15.75 -3.24 13.13
CA VAL A 13 16.63 -2.09 12.79
C VAL A 13 16.87 -1.95 11.28
N THR A 14 16.44 -2.91 10.45
CA THR A 14 16.69 -2.86 8.99
C THR A 14 15.40 -2.88 8.17
N PHE A 15 14.35 -3.57 8.62
CA PHE A 15 13.12 -3.74 7.84
C PHE A 15 11.98 -2.77 8.18
N GLY A 16 12.23 -1.75 9.01
CA GLY A 16 11.49 -0.48 8.98
C GLY A 16 10.09 -0.50 9.59
N LEU A 17 9.30 -1.55 9.37
CA LEU A 17 7.92 -1.60 9.82
C LEU A 17 7.81 -1.60 11.35
N TYR A 18 8.87 -1.97 12.09
CA TYR A 18 9.05 -1.85 13.55
C TYR A 18 10.17 -0.87 13.98
N MET A 19 10.87 -0.22 13.04
CA MET A 19 11.83 0.86 13.34
C MET A 19 11.13 2.20 13.53
N LEU A 20 10.07 2.40 12.74
CA LEU A 20 9.30 3.64 12.77
C LEU A 20 8.67 3.79 14.14
N ASP A 21 8.77 5.00 14.70
CA ASP A 21 8.08 5.36 15.92
C ASP A 21 6.59 4.99 15.79
N TRP A 22 5.93 4.71 16.91
CA TRP A 22 4.54 4.22 16.88
C TRP A 22 3.65 5.12 16.01
N TRP A 23 3.89 6.44 16.01
CA TRP A 23 3.23 7.42 15.15
C TRP A 23 3.56 7.31 13.65
N GLU A 24 4.83 7.12 13.28
CA GLU A 24 5.26 7.04 11.88
C GLU A 24 4.65 5.80 11.19
N ARG A 25 4.43 4.71 11.93
CA ARG A 25 3.71 3.52 11.45
C ARG A 25 2.28 3.82 11.04
N TYR A 26 1.57 4.64 11.82
CA TYR A 26 0.22 5.07 11.44
C TYR A 26 0.25 5.93 10.20
N LEU A 27 1.21 6.87 10.13
CA LEU A 27 1.36 7.74 8.97
C LEU A 27 1.63 6.94 7.69
N PHE A 28 2.55 5.97 7.72
CA PHE A 28 2.89 5.16 6.56
C PHE A 28 1.72 4.26 6.11
N ASN A 29 0.99 3.67 7.05
CA ASN A 29 -0.20 2.86 6.74
C ASN A 29 -1.33 3.72 6.12
N ILE A 30 -1.56 4.92 6.64
CA ILE A 30 -2.54 5.86 6.07
C ILE A 30 -2.09 6.28 4.66
N LEU A 31 -0.80 6.55 4.47
CA LEU A 31 -0.24 6.96 3.18
C LEU A 31 -0.43 5.86 2.13
N ILE A 32 -0.13 4.60 2.47
CA ILE A 32 -0.39 3.44 1.60
C ILE A 32 -1.89 3.28 1.32
N ALA A 33 -2.74 3.40 2.34
CA ALA A 33 -4.19 3.28 2.16
C ALA A 33 -4.75 4.35 1.21
N VAL A 34 -4.29 5.60 1.34
CA VAL A 34 -4.67 6.71 0.45
C VAL A 34 -4.12 6.50 -0.97
N LEU A 35 -2.88 6.03 -1.11
CA LEU A 35 -2.31 5.71 -2.42
C LEU A 35 -3.07 4.59 -3.12
N LEU A 36 -3.37 3.50 -2.42
CA LEU A 36 -4.18 2.40 -2.95
C LEU A 36 -5.57 2.90 -3.35
N TRP A 37 -6.24 3.67 -2.50
CA TRP A 37 -7.52 4.28 -2.81
C TRP A 37 -7.46 5.13 -4.09
N PHE A 38 -6.42 5.95 -4.22
CA PHE A 38 -6.22 6.78 -5.40
C PHE A 38 -6.04 5.94 -6.67
N ILE A 39 -5.22 4.88 -6.61
CA ILE A 39 -5.03 3.96 -7.73
C ILE A 39 -6.36 3.29 -8.09
N PHE A 40 -7.07 2.73 -7.11
CA PHE A 40 -8.36 2.08 -7.34
C PHE A 40 -9.40 3.03 -7.94
N TYR A 41 -9.47 4.27 -7.46
CA TYR A 41 -10.39 5.27 -8.02
C TYR A 41 -10.06 5.62 -9.47
N ASN A 42 -8.77 5.80 -9.80
CA ASN A 42 -8.37 6.08 -11.18
C ASN A 42 -8.57 4.88 -12.10
N THR A 43 -8.23 3.67 -11.64
CA THR A 43 -8.42 2.43 -12.41
C THR A 43 -9.91 2.14 -12.63
N SER A 44 -10.76 2.34 -11.62
CA SER A 44 -12.21 2.14 -11.76
C SER A 44 -12.84 3.15 -12.72
N ARG A 45 -12.44 4.43 -12.67
CA ARG A 45 -12.87 5.42 -13.68
C ARG A 45 -12.46 5.00 -15.08
N PHE A 46 -11.19 4.63 -15.28
CA PHE A 46 -10.69 4.19 -16.59
C PHE A 46 -11.41 2.94 -17.11
N ALA A 47 -11.71 1.98 -16.23
CA ALA A 47 -12.47 0.78 -16.57
C ALA A 47 -13.91 1.12 -16.95
N ALA A 48 -14.56 2.05 -16.23
CA ALA A 48 -15.92 2.48 -16.53
C ALA A 48 -16.01 3.25 -17.86
N GLU A 49 -15.04 4.10 -18.17
CA GLU A 49 -14.95 4.77 -19.47
C GLU A 49 -14.73 3.77 -20.61
N SER A 50 -13.87 2.77 -20.39
CA SER A 50 -13.62 1.71 -21.36
C SER A 50 -14.89 0.88 -21.60
N TYR A 51 -15.58 0.46 -20.54
CA TYR A 51 -16.83 -0.32 -20.62
C TYR A 51 -17.93 0.41 -21.40
N ASN A 52 -18.17 1.70 -21.09
CA ASN A 52 -19.13 2.52 -21.82
C ASN A 52 -18.78 2.64 -23.32
N ARG A 53 -17.49 2.66 -23.65
CA ARG A 53 -17.04 2.74 -25.03
C ARG A 53 -17.27 1.43 -25.77
N TYR A 54 -17.02 0.28 -25.14
CA TYR A 54 -17.29 -1.03 -25.73
C TYR A 54 -18.79 -1.27 -25.94
N ASP A 55 -19.64 -0.84 -25.00
CA ASP A 55 -21.10 -0.92 -25.12
C ASP A 55 -21.62 -0.11 -26.33
N LEU A 56 -21.09 1.11 -26.53
CA LEU A 56 -21.46 1.97 -27.65
C LEU A 56 -20.98 1.46 -29.02
N TYR A 57 -19.93 0.64 -29.08
CA TYR A 57 -19.45 0.02 -30.33
C TYR A 57 -20.15 -1.30 -30.66
N LEU A 58 -20.89 -1.89 -29.72
CA LEU A 58 -21.63 -3.14 -29.88
C LEU A 58 -23.12 -2.93 -30.24
N LEU A 59 -23.62 -1.68 -30.21
CA LEU A 59 -24.93 -1.22 -30.68
C LEU A 59 -24.83 -0.65 -32.11
#